data_AF-A0AAW6JF15-F1
#
_entry.id   AF-A0AAW6JF15-F1
#
_cell.length_a   1.000
_cell.length_b   1.000
_cell.length_c   1.000
_cell.angle_alpha   90.00
_cell.angle_beta   90.00
_cell.angle_gamma   90.00
#
_symmetry.space_group_name_H-M   'P 1'
#
loop_
_entity.id
_entity.type
_entity.pdbx_description
1 polymer ?
#
loop_
_entity_poly.entity_id
_entity_poly.type
_entity_poly.pdbx_seq_one_letter_code
_entity_poly.pdbx_strand_id
1 'polypeptide(L)'
;MFEAYKYYWESAFKYRATSTRADFWWPVLVNFIIFVILYFLLAIAGFASVTSIMNGYNRGVGFLIFLLFIIAVFAIAIIIPGIAICVRRVRDTGLTGWTVLVF
;
A
#
# COMPACT_ATOMS: atom_id res chain seq x y z
N MET A 1 -10.08 -9.19 11.09
CA MET A 1 -8.88 -8.78 10.33
C MET A 1 -9.21 -8.60 8.84
N PHE A 2 -9.67 -9.65 8.15
CA PHE A 2 -10.08 -9.59 6.74
C PHE A 2 -11.25 -8.62 6.49
N GLU A 3 -12.22 -8.61 7.41
CA GLU A 3 -13.38 -7.72 7.36
C GLU A 3 -12.99 -6.23 7.51
N ALA A 4 -12.00 -5.93 8.37
CA ALA A 4 -11.44 -4.59 8.52
C ALA A 4 -10.67 -4.14 7.27
N TYR A 5 -9.97 -5.07 6.59
CA TYR A 5 -9.31 -4.78 5.32
C TYR A 5 -10.33 -4.52 4.20
N LYS A 6 -11.41 -5.30 4.13
CA LYS A 6 -12.51 -5.04 3.19
C LYS A 6 -13.17 -3.68 3.48
N TYR A 7 -13.43 -3.37 4.75
CA TYR A 7 -13.98 -2.09 5.18
C TYR A 7 -13.05 -0.91 4.88
N TYR A 8 -11.73 -1.10 4.93
CA TYR A 8 -10.74 -0.09 4.55
C TYR A 8 -10.88 0.33 3.09
N TRP A 9 -11.00 -0.63 2.17
CA TRP A 9 -11.22 -0.36 0.74
C TRP A 9 -12.62 0.19 0.44
N GLU A 10 -13.67 -0.35 1.08
CA GLU A 10 -15.05 0.13 0.89
C GLU A 10 -15.29 1.53 1.47
N SER A 11 -14.61 1.85 2.57
CA SER A 11 -14.73 3.14 3.23
C SER A 11 -13.77 4.20 2.66
N ALA A 12 -12.84 3.83 1.77
CA ALA A 12 -11.96 4.77 1.08
C ALA A 12 -12.75 5.92 0.39
N PHE A 13 -13.98 5.64 -0.06
CA PHE A 13 -14.88 6.61 -0.69
C PHE A 13 -16.00 7.12 0.23
N LYS A 14 -16.12 6.61 1.47
CA LYS A 14 -17.14 7.02 2.45
C LYS A 14 -16.49 7.81 3.59
N TYR A 15 -16.68 9.13 3.59
CA TYR A 15 -16.04 10.05 4.55
C TYR A 15 -16.83 10.30 5.85
N ARG A 16 -17.93 9.57 6.10
CA ARG A 16 -18.92 9.91 7.14
C ARG A 16 -18.98 8.95 8.34
N ALA A 17 -18.13 7.93 8.39
CA ALA A 17 -18.14 6.92 9.45
C ALA A 17 -17.02 7.17 10.50
N THR A 18 -17.40 7.15 11.78
CA THR A 18 -16.47 7.18 12.92
C THR A 18 -15.70 5.86 12.97
N SER A 19 -14.37 5.92 12.89
CA SER A 19 -13.52 4.72 12.84
C SER A 19 -12.90 4.47 14.21
N THR A 20 -12.96 3.24 14.73
CA THR A 20 -12.27 2.93 15.99
C THR A 20 -10.76 2.81 15.76
N ARG A 21 -9.93 2.97 16.80
CA ARG A 21 -8.46 2.87 16.64
C ARG A 21 -8.01 1.52 16.06
N ALA A 22 -8.77 0.45 16.31
CA ALA A 22 -8.51 -0.88 15.75
C ALA A 22 -8.73 -0.93 14.22
N ASP A 23 -9.74 -0.23 13.71
CA ASP A 23 -10.03 -0.17 12.26
C ASP A 23 -8.92 0.54 11.46
N PHE A 24 -8.05 1.31 12.14
CA PHE A 24 -6.89 1.95 11.54
C PHE A 24 -5.66 1.04 11.51
N TRP A 25 -5.32 0.41 12.64
CA TRP A 25 -4.08 -0.36 12.76
C TRP A 25 -4.11 -1.67 12.00
N TRP A 26 -5.28 -2.31 11.87
CA TRP A 26 -5.41 -3.56 11.11
C TRP A 26 -5.06 -3.39 9.62
N PRO A 27 -5.62 -2.41 8.88
CA PRO A 27 -5.23 -2.18 7.49
C PRO A 27 -3.78 -1.76 7.31
N VAL A 28 -3.24 -0.93 8.23
CA VAL A 28 -1.83 -0.54 8.21
C VAL A 28 -0.91 -1.75 8.35
N LEU A 29 -1.20 -2.65 9.30
CA LEU A 29 -0.45 -3.90 9.48
C LEU A 29 -0.57 -4.81 8.26
N VAL A 30 -1.76 -4.94 7.67
CA VAL A 30 -1.95 -5.76 6.46
C VAL A 30 -1.16 -5.19 5.28
N ASN A 31 -1.23 -3.88 5.04
CA ASN A 31 -0.43 -3.23 4.00
C ASN A 31 1.08 -3.39 4.24
N PHE A 32 1.52 -3.26 5.50
CA PHE A 32 2.92 -3.51 5.87
C PHE A 32 3.35 -4.94 5.55
N ILE A 33 2.54 -5.95 5.92
CA ILE A 33 2.81 -7.35 5.60
C ILE A 33 2.86 -7.57 4.08
N ILE A 34 1.93 -6.98 3.32
CA ILE A 34 1.92 -7.07 1.86
C ILE A 34 3.21 -6.48 1.27
N PHE A 35 3.64 -5.31 1.74
CA PHE A 35 4.91 -4.72 1.29
C PHE A 35 6.11 -5.58 1.65
N VAL A 36 6.18 -6.13 2.86
CA VAL A 36 7.27 -7.04 3.25
C VAL A 36 7.35 -8.22 2.29
N ILE A 37 6.21 -8.85 1.97
CA ILE A 37 6.15 -9.97 1.03
C ILE A 37 6.59 -9.54 -0.38
N LEU A 38 6.09 -8.40 -0.88
CA LEU A 38 6.42 -7.88 -2.20
C LEU A 38 7.91 -7.52 -2.35
N TYR A 39 8.50 -6.86 -1.35
CA TYR A 39 9.93 -6.54 -1.35
C TYR A 39 10.81 -7.78 -1.21
N PHE A 40 10.37 -8.78 -0.44
CA PHE A 40 11.08 -10.05 -0.34
C PHE A 40 11.08 -10.80 -1.68
N LEU A 41 9.94 -10.85 -2.38
CA LEU A 41 9.83 -11.39 -3.73
C LEU A 41 10.71 -10.63 -4.73
N LEU A 42 10.73 -9.29 -4.63
CA LEU A 42 11.59 -8.44 -5.46
C LEU A 42 13.06 -8.73 -5.23
N ALA A 43 13.49 -8.94 -3.98
CA ALA A 43 14.87 -9.28 -3.65
C ALA A 43 15.31 -10.62 -4.26
N ILE A 44 14.45 -11.65 -4.17
CA ILE A 44 14.71 -12.97 -4.77
C ILE A 44 14.77 -12.85 -6.31
N ALA A 45 13.79 -12.19 -6.92
CA ALA A 45 13.76 -11.98 -8.37
C ALA A 45 14.93 -11.12 -8.87
N GLY A 46 15.34 -10.12 -8.09
CA GLY A 46 16.51 -9.27 -8.31
C GLY A 46 17.81 -10.07 -8.29
N PHE A 47 18.00 -10.91 -7.29
CA PHE A 47 19.19 -11.75 -7.20
C PHE A 47 19.28 -12.76 -8.36
N ALA A 48 18.16 -13.38 -8.72
CA ALA A 48 18.09 -14.34 -9.81
C ALA A 48 18.39 -13.69 -11.17
N SER A 49 17.93 -12.46 -11.41
CA SER A 49 18.16 -11.75 -12.67
C SER A 49 19.59 -11.22 -12.81
N VAL A 50 20.21 -10.73 -11.73
CA VAL A 50 21.61 -10.29 -11.75
C VAL A 50 22.51 -11.48 -12.11
N THR A 51 22.24 -12.64 -11.50
CA THR A 51 22.96 -13.89 -11.80
C THR A 51 22.77 -14.32 -13.26
N SER A 52 21.57 -14.19 -13.84
CA SER A 52 21.34 -14.57 -15.24
C SER A 52 22.02 -13.62 -16.23
N ILE A 53 21.99 -12.30 -15.96
CA ILE A 53 22.67 -11.28 -16.76
C ILE A 53 24.20 -11.52 -16.75
N MET A 54 24.78 -11.81 -15.59
CA MET A 54 26.22 -12.13 -15.48
C MET A 54 26.62 -13.37 -16.28
N ASN A 55 25.70 -14.33 -16.47
CA ASN A 55 25.90 -15.53 -17.26
C ASN A 55 25.56 -15.34 -18.75
N GLY A 56 25.29 -14.12 -19.22
CA GLY A 56 24.96 -13.80 -20.61
C GLY A 56 23.53 -14.15 -21.03
N TYR A 57 22.66 -14.54 -20.09
CA TYR A 57 21.26 -14.84 -20.34
C TYR A 57 20.36 -13.70 -19.86
N ASN A 58 19.54 -13.14 -20.75
CA ASN A 58 18.50 -12.17 -20.38
C ASN A 58 17.21 -12.81 -19.84
N ARG A 59 17.32 -13.97 -19.16
CA ARG A 59 16.16 -14.66 -18.58
C ARG A 59 15.87 -14.07 -17.20
N GLY A 60 14.72 -13.43 -17.03
CA GLY A 60 14.24 -12.91 -15.73
C GLY A 60 14.02 -11.40 -15.68
N VAL A 61 14.53 -10.63 -16.65
CA VAL A 61 14.35 -9.16 -16.69
C VAL A 61 12.87 -8.79 -16.85
N GLY A 62 12.12 -9.52 -17.69
CA GLY A 62 10.68 -9.29 -17.87
C GLY A 62 9.86 -9.55 -16.61
N PHE A 63 10.20 -10.59 -15.83
CA PHE A 63 9.53 -10.89 -14.57
C PHE A 63 9.79 -9.79 -13.52
N LEU A 64 10.99 -9.23 -13.47
CA LEU A 64 11.32 -8.10 -12.61
C LEU A 64 10.53 -6.84 -12.94
N ILE A 65 10.46 -6.48 -14.23
CA ILE A 65 9.71 -5.32 -14.69
C ILE A 65 8.23 -5.48 -14.33
N PHE A 66 7.67 -6.68 -14.52
CA PHE A 66 6.31 -7.00 -14.12
C PHE A 66 6.08 -6.84 -12.61
N LEU A 67 7.00 -7.33 -11.78
CA LEU A 67 6.91 -7.23 -10.31
C LEU A 67 7.01 -5.79 -9.83
N LEU A 68 7.91 -4.99 -10.42
CA LEU A 68 8.03 -3.55 -10.17
C LEU A 68 6.75 -2.80 -10.57
N PHE A 69 6.14 -3.16 -11.70
CA PHE A 69 4.88 -2.56 -12.13
C PHE A 69 3.75 -2.82 -11.10
N ILE A 70 3.64 -4.05 -10.58
CA ILE A 70 2.67 -4.38 -9.53
C ILE A 70 2.90 -3.54 -8.27
N ILE A 71 4.15 -3.42 -7.83
CA ILE A 71 4.49 -2.62 -6.64
C ILE A 71 4.11 -1.16 -6.86
N ALA A 72 4.39 -0.60 -8.05
CA ALA A 72 4.04 0.78 -8.38
C ALA A 72 2.52 1.01 -8.36
N VAL A 73 1.73 0.12 -8.96
CA VAL A 73 0.27 0.20 -8.94
C VAL A 73 -0.28 0.08 -7.53
N PHE A 74 0.26 -0.84 -6.73
CA PHE A 74 -0.17 -1.04 -5.34
C PHE A 74 0.17 0.17 -4.47
N ALA A 75 1.35 0.78 -4.66
CA ALA A 75 1.73 2.01 -3.98
C ALA A 75 0.77 3.17 -4.27
N ILE A 76 0.36 3.35 -5.54
CA ILE A 76 -0.63 4.37 -5.93
C ILE A 76 -1.98 4.07 -5.29
N ALA A 77 -2.39 2.79 -5.29
CA ALA A 77 -3.69 2.39 -4.76
C ALA A 77 -3.83 2.63 -3.25
N ILE A 78 -2.73 2.59 -2.48
CA ILE A 78 -2.73 2.85 -1.03
C ILE A 78 -2.83 4.35 -0.69
N ILE A 79 -2.46 5.24 -1.61
CA ILE A 79 -2.54 6.69 -1.38
C ILE A 79 -3.99 7.12 -1.13
N ILE A 80 -4.95 6.57 -1.89
CA ILE A 80 -6.37 6.90 -1.79
C ILE A 80 -6.93 6.64 -0.37
N PRO A 81 -6.84 5.42 0.18
CA PRO A 81 -7.31 5.15 1.54
C PRO A 81 -6.41 5.79 2.62
N GLY A 82 -5.12 6.04 2.35
CA GLY A 82 -4.24 6.82 3.24
C GLY A 82 -4.77 8.24 3.46
N ILE A 83 -5.12 8.93 2.39
CA ILE A 83 -5.74 10.28 2.45
C ILE A 83 -7.09 10.22 3.15
N ALA A 84 -7.92 9.22 2.85
CA ALA A 84 -9.24 9.08 3.46
C ALA A 84 -9.18 9.00 5.00
N ILE A 85 -8.16 8.34 5.55
CA ILE A 85 -7.97 8.27 7.00
C ILE A 85 -7.43 9.57 7.58
N CYS A 86 -6.43 10.20 6.95
CA CYS A 86 -5.92 11.50 7.39
C CYS A 86 -7.06 12.53 7.48
N VAL A 87 -7.95 12.54 6.48
CA VAL A 87 -9.15 13.37 6.46
C VAL A 87 -10.12 13.07 7.61
N ARG A 88 -10.27 11.81 8.05
CA ARG A 88 -11.08 11.48 9.23
C ARG A 88 -10.42 11.94 10.52
N ARG A 89 -9.13 11.67 10.70
CA ARG A 89 -8.35 12.05 11.91
C ARG A 89 -8.29 13.55 12.13
N VAL A 90 -8.14 14.34 11.07
CA VAL A 90 -8.18 15.80 11.13
C VAL A 90 -9.58 16.31 11.49
N ARG A 91 -10.63 15.62 11.05
CA ARG A 91 -12.00 15.95 11.42
C ARG A 91 -12.30 15.61 12.88
N ASP A 92 -11.73 14.51 13.39
CA ASP A 92 -11.86 14.09 14.79
C ASP A 92 -11.19 15.08 15.77
N THR A 93 -10.22 15.89 15.33
CA THR A 93 -9.61 16.97 16.13
C THR A 93 -10.34 18.31 16.04
N GLY A 94 -11.50 18.36 15.38
CA GLY A 94 -12.33 19.57 15.25
C GLY A 94 -11.86 20.55 14.18
N LEU A 95 -10.87 20.18 13.36
CA LEU A 95 -10.35 21.00 12.26
C LEU A 95 -11.09 20.68 10.95
N THR A 96 -11.30 21.69 10.12
CA THR A 96 -11.93 21.53 8.81
C THR A 96 -11.07 20.64 7.91
N GLY A 97 -11.65 19.62 7.28
CA GLY A 97 -10.93 18.58 6.51
C GLY A 97 -10.03 19.04 5.35
N TRP A 98 -10.00 20.34 5.05
CA TRP A 98 -9.09 20.98 4.10
C TRP A 98 -7.66 21.17 4.63
N THR A 99 -7.42 21.09 5.95
CA THR A 99 -6.07 21.21 6.52
C THR A 99 -5.18 19.99 6.24
N VAL A 100 -5.74 18.88 5.72
CA VAL A 100 -4.96 17.72 5.25
C VAL A 100 -4.14 18.02 4.00
N LEU A 101 -4.50 19.03 3.21
CA LEU A 101 -3.75 19.41 2.01
C LEU A 101 -2.60 20.39 2.29
N VAL A 102 -2.48 20.87 3.54
CA VAL A 102 -1.47 21.84 3.97
C VAL A 102 -0.25 21.15 4.63
N PHE A 103 -0.34 19.84 4.91
CA PHE A 103 0.73 19.03 5.49
C PHE A 103 1.05 17.84 4.58
#